data_AF-A0A1G1T0R7-F1
#
_entry.id   AF-A0A1G1T0R7-F1
#
_cell.length_a   1.000
_cell.length_b   1.000
_cell.length_c   1.000
_cell.angle_alpha   90.00
_cell.angle_beta   90.00
_cell.angle_gamma   90.00
#
_symmetry.space_group_name_H-M   'P 1'
#
loop_
_entity.id
_entity.type
_entity.pdbx_description
1 polymer ?
#
loop_
_entity_poly.entity_id
_entity_poly.type
_entity_poly.pdbx_seq_one_letter_code
_entity_poly.pdbx_strand_id
1 'polypeptide(L)'
;MKPGKSNALLAAVGLLAACSGPSKQEKQEAAATTPAQTVTTLAVDSLRLPAPYSSKSVSNRVNVVGWPAGKTPTAPAGFAVAEYAGQLQSPRWMYVAPNGDVLVAESSTVPKSTPMKVVAKLNLDKSRSLRSESANRITLFRDTNQDGRPDVRTTFLAGLNQPFGMLVLGNYFYVANTDGVLRFPYAAGATKITGEGQQILSLPASGYNNHWTRNLLAGPDGSKIYVSVGSGSNVQENGPENEVRRANILQINPDGSGEKIYAAGLRNPVGMGWAPGTTTLWTAVNERDELGDNLVPDYLTSVREGGFYGWPYAYFGQNADPRRKGERPDLVQKTLVPEVPLGAHTASLGLAFYDKTAFPAKYRNGAFIGQHGSWNRSAFSGYKVVFVPFANGKPSGPPEDFLTGFLAGGDSKDAYGRPVGVTTLPDGSLLVADDAADKIWRVSTAR
;
A
#
# COMPACT_ATOMS: atom_id res chain seq x y z
N MET A 1 -62.46 -44.92 -20.29
CA MET A 1 -61.43 -44.10 -20.97
C MET A 1 -61.23 -42.82 -20.16
N LYS A 2 -60.08 -42.67 -19.51
CA LYS A 2 -59.65 -41.44 -18.82
C LYS A 2 -58.29 -41.05 -19.44
N PRO A 3 -58.09 -39.83 -19.96
CA PRO A 3 -56.85 -39.47 -20.62
C PRO A 3 -55.77 -39.03 -19.61
N GLY A 4 -54.53 -39.19 -20.05
CA GLY A 4 -53.29 -39.17 -19.26
C GLY A 4 -52.90 -37.82 -18.65
N LYS A 5 -52.18 -37.93 -17.54
CA LYS A 5 -51.35 -36.86 -16.97
C LYS A 5 -50.15 -36.65 -17.90
N SER A 6 -49.88 -35.40 -18.28
CA SER A 6 -48.60 -35.00 -18.88
C SER A 6 -47.86 -34.11 -17.89
N ASN A 7 -46.76 -34.62 -17.35
CA ASN A 7 -45.78 -33.87 -16.57
C ASN A 7 -44.82 -33.20 -17.56
N ALA A 8 -44.81 -31.87 -17.61
CA ALA A 8 -43.73 -31.10 -18.21
C ALA A 8 -43.03 -30.31 -17.10
N LEU A 9 -42.01 -30.94 -16.51
CA LEU A 9 -41.06 -30.28 -15.63
C LEU A 9 -39.94 -29.72 -16.52
N LEU A 10 -39.98 -28.43 -16.86
CA LEU A 10 -38.83 -27.76 -17.46
C LEU A 10 -37.72 -27.65 -16.40
N ALA A 11 -36.72 -28.51 -16.49
CA ALA A 11 -35.47 -28.33 -15.79
C ALA A 11 -34.67 -27.21 -16.49
N ALA A 12 -34.79 -25.99 -15.97
CA ALA A 12 -33.85 -24.92 -16.27
C ALA A 12 -32.50 -25.28 -15.63
N VAL A 13 -31.60 -25.85 -16.40
CA VAL A 13 -30.19 -26.02 -16.02
C VAL A 13 -29.57 -24.62 -16.05
N GLY A 14 -29.59 -23.95 -14.90
CA GLY A 14 -28.76 -22.77 -14.68
C GLY A 14 -27.30 -23.19 -14.74
N LEU A 15 -26.58 -22.73 -15.76
CA LEU A 15 -25.13 -22.76 -15.74
C LEU A 15 -24.67 -21.89 -14.58
N LEU A 16 -24.36 -22.53 -13.46
CA LEU A 16 -23.46 -22.00 -12.45
C LEU A 16 -22.09 -21.81 -13.11
N ALA A 17 -21.83 -20.60 -13.62
CA ALA A 17 -20.50 -20.20 -14.02
C ALA A 17 -19.63 -20.19 -12.75
N ALA A 18 -18.93 -21.28 -12.52
CA ALA A 18 -17.89 -21.35 -11.50
C ALA A 18 -16.84 -20.27 -11.80
N CYS A 19 -16.57 -19.41 -10.81
CA CYS A 19 -15.55 -18.37 -10.86
C CYS A 19 -14.17 -18.98 -11.15
N SER A 20 -13.86 -19.14 -12.41
CA SER A 20 -12.55 -19.52 -12.91
C SER A 20 -12.03 -18.32 -13.69
N GLY A 21 -10.75 -17.97 -13.47
CA GLY A 21 -10.12 -16.87 -14.20
C GLY A 21 -10.19 -17.09 -15.72
N PRO A 22 -9.86 -16.07 -16.53
CA PRO A 22 -10.05 -16.12 -17.97
C PRO A 22 -9.33 -17.33 -18.59
N SER A 23 -10.06 -18.03 -19.45
CA SER A 23 -9.59 -19.17 -20.25
C SER A 23 -8.43 -18.76 -21.16
N LYS A 24 -7.71 -19.74 -21.69
CA LYS A 24 -6.62 -19.50 -22.65
C LYS A 24 -7.11 -18.73 -23.88
N GLN A 25 -8.32 -19.03 -24.36
CA GLN A 25 -8.91 -18.36 -25.51
C GLN A 25 -9.25 -16.91 -25.21
N GLU A 26 -9.87 -16.62 -24.04
CA GLU A 26 -10.16 -15.24 -23.63
C GLU A 26 -8.89 -14.41 -23.46
N LYS A 27 -7.80 -15.00 -22.95
CA LYS A 27 -6.49 -14.33 -22.87
C LYS A 27 -5.92 -14.01 -24.25
N GLN A 28 -6.04 -14.94 -25.20
CA GLN A 28 -5.61 -14.72 -26.58
C GLN A 28 -6.43 -13.64 -27.28
N GLU A 29 -7.75 -13.64 -27.09
CA GLU A 29 -8.64 -12.61 -27.63
C GLU A 29 -8.33 -11.24 -27.02
N ALA A 30 -8.11 -11.16 -25.71
CA ALA A 30 -7.73 -9.93 -25.02
C ALA A 30 -6.41 -9.37 -25.55
N ALA A 31 -5.39 -10.21 -25.73
CA ALA A 31 -4.11 -9.81 -26.31
C ALA A 31 -4.26 -9.31 -27.77
N ALA A 32 -5.19 -9.89 -28.54
CA ALA A 32 -5.46 -9.49 -29.92
C ALA A 32 -6.28 -8.21 -30.03
N THR A 33 -7.17 -7.94 -29.09
CA THR A 33 -8.13 -6.82 -29.15
C THR A 33 -7.73 -5.62 -28.29
N THR A 34 -6.72 -5.76 -27.42
CA THR A 34 -6.14 -4.69 -26.61
C THR A 34 -4.64 -4.59 -26.91
N PRO A 35 -4.24 -3.86 -27.96
CA PRO A 35 -2.84 -3.77 -28.36
C PRO A 35 -1.99 -3.04 -27.32
N ALA A 36 -0.68 -3.25 -27.39
CA ALA A 36 0.27 -2.47 -26.60
C ALA A 36 0.14 -0.97 -26.90
N GLN A 37 0.33 -0.14 -25.88
CA GLN A 37 0.19 1.30 -25.98
C GLN A 37 1.45 2.01 -25.46
N THR A 38 1.64 3.23 -25.93
CA THR A 38 2.61 4.16 -25.34
C THR A 38 1.83 5.31 -24.72
N VAL A 39 2.04 5.52 -23.42
CA VAL A 39 1.38 6.58 -22.65
C VAL A 39 2.46 7.58 -22.25
N THR A 40 2.18 8.86 -22.44
CA THR A 40 2.97 9.95 -21.85
C THR A 40 2.33 10.36 -20.54
N THR A 41 3.14 10.47 -19.49
CA THR A 41 2.70 10.97 -18.18
C THR A 41 3.47 12.23 -17.82
N LEU A 42 3.10 12.87 -16.71
CA LEU A 42 3.80 14.08 -16.26
C LEU A 42 5.25 13.80 -15.84
N ALA A 43 5.56 12.60 -15.35
CA ALA A 43 6.90 12.21 -14.93
C ALA A 43 7.72 11.50 -16.01
N VAL A 44 7.08 10.92 -17.03
CA VAL A 44 7.74 10.05 -18.01
C VAL A 44 7.19 10.32 -19.42
N ASP A 45 8.08 10.69 -20.34
CA ASP A 45 7.72 11.03 -21.72
C ASP A 45 7.19 9.84 -22.53
N SER A 46 7.66 8.63 -22.21
CA SER A 46 7.27 7.39 -22.89
C SER A 46 7.20 6.22 -21.92
N LEU A 47 5.98 5.79 -21.59
CA LEU A 47 5.71 4.54 -20.88
C LEU A 47 5.07 3.54 -21.84
N ARG A 48 5.75 2.43 -22.12
CA ARG A 48 5.18 1.33 -22.90
C ARG A 48 4.36 0.41 -22.01
N LEU A 49 3.05 0.40 -22.21
CA LEU A 49 2.13 -0.59 -21.64
C LEU A 49 2.00 -1.75 -22.64
N PRO A 50 2.49 -2.97 -22.32
CA PRO A 50 2.33 -4.10 -23.23
C PRO A 50 0.87 -4.55 -23.29
N ALA A 51 0.51 -5.32 -24.33
CA ALA A 51 -0.81 -5.93 -24.40
C ALA A 51 -1.03 -6.87 -23.19
N PRO A 52 -2.25 -6.95 -22.64
CA PRO A 52 -2.61 -7.92 -21.62
C PRO A 52 -2.21 -9.34 -22.02
N TYR A 53 -1.66 -10.10 -21.07
CA TYR A 53 -1.23 -11.49 -21.26
C TYR A 53 -0.11 -11.69 -22.31
N SER A 54 0.61 -10.63 -22.70
CA SER A 54 1.82 -10.71 -23.54
C SER A 54 2.95 -11.54 -22.90
N SER A 55 2.87 -11.77 -21.59
CA SER A 55 3.69 -12.72 -20.84
C SER A 55 2.80 -13.49 -19.86
N LYS A 56 3.27 -14.65 -19.40
CA LYS A 56 2.57 -15.42 -18.36
C LYS A 56 2.72 -14.68 -17.02
N SER A 57 1.64 -14.62 -16.25
CA SER A 57 1.75 -14.26 -14.83
C SER A 57 2.48 -15.38 -14.08
N VAL A 58 3.41 -15.03 -13.20
CA VAL A 58 4.23 -16.00 -12.46
C VAL A 58 4.19 -15.66 -10.98
N SER A 59 3.79 -16.63 -10.16
CA SER A 59 3.99 -16.54 -8.71
C SER A 59 5.44 -16.88 -8.38
N ASN A 60 6.25 -15.86 -8.07
CA ASN A 60 7.63 -15.98 -7.65
C ASN A 60 7.84 -15.17 -6.36
N ARG A 61 8.03 -15.87 -5.25
CA ARG A 61 8.27 -15.27 -3.94
C ARG A 61 9.74 -15.42 -3.54
N VAL A 62 10.27 -14.37 -2.91
CA VAL A 62 11.60 -14.42 -2.29
C VAL A 62 11.61 -15.34 -1.06
N ASN A 63 12.79 -15.83 -0.70
CA ASN A 63 13.09 -16.34 0.63
C ASN A 63 13.70 -15.20 1.45
N VAL A 64 13.12 -14.86 2.59
CA VAL A 64 13.71 -13.86 3.49
C VAL A 64 14.75 -14.56 4.36
N VAL A 65 16.01 -14.25 4.13
CA VAL A 65 17.17 -14.85 4.83
C VAL A 65 17.70 -13.94 5.96
N GLY A 66 17.17 -12.72 6.06
CA GLY A 66 17.58 -11.73 7.06
C GLY A 66 18.92 -11.05 6.72
N TRP A 67 19.20 -9.93 7.35
CA TRP A 67 20.42 -9.16 7.10
C TRP A 67 21.64 -9.81 7.78
N PRO A 68 22.75 -10.01 7.05
CA PRO A 68 24.03 -10.36 7.66
C PRO A 68 24.49 -9.31 8.68
N ALA A 69 25.23 -9.73 9.70
CA ALA A 69 25.76 -8.82 10.72
C ALA A 69 26.56 -7.67 10.07
N GLY A 70 26.25 -6.44 10.46
CA GLY A 70 26.89 -5.22 9.93
C GLY A 70 26.46 -4.83 8.51
N LYS A 71 25.63 -5.62 7.81
CA LYS A 71 25.12 -5.27 6.48
C LYS A 71 23.88 -4.39 6.59
N THR A 72 23.83 -3.35 5.76
CA THR A 72 22.71 -2.42 5.65
C THR A 72 22.26 -2.28 4.19
N PRO A 73 21.06 -1.74 3.94
CA PRO A 73 20.67 -1.28 2.63
C PRO A 73 21.65 -0.23 2.10
N THR A 74 21.74 -0.12 0.79
CA THR A 74 22.66 0.80 0.11
C THR A 74 21.93 2.08 -0.26
N ALA A 75 22.34 3.20 0.32
CA ALA A 75 21.91 4.54 -0.06
C ALA A 75 22.90 5.16 -1.08
N PRO A 76 22.56 6.28 -1.75
CA PRO A 76 23.47 6.95 -2.67
C PRO A 76 24.67 7.54 -1.93
N ALA A 77 25.73 7.88 -2.67
CA ALA A 77 26.89 8.55 -2.10
C ALA A 77 26.50 9.83 -1.33
N GLY A 78 27.15 10.07 -0.19
CA GLY A 78 26.83 11.19 0.72
C GLY A 78 25.76 10.88 1.77
N PHE A 79 25.22 9.65 1.79
CA PHE A 79 24.32 9.17 2.84
C PHE A 79 24.96 8.08 3.70
N ALA A 80 24.51 8.01 4.95
CA ALA A 80 24.78 6.93 5.89
C ALA A 80 23.48 6.19 6.22
N VAL A 81 23.58 4.87 6.37
CA VAL A 81 22.45 4.00 6.75
C VAL A 81 22.79 3.31 8.06
N ALA A 82 21.89 3.39 9.03
CA ALA A 82 22.01 2.74 10.32
C ALA A 82 20.69 2.05 10.71
N GLU A 83 20.76 1.03 11.56
CA GLU A 83 19.57 0.52 12.23
C GLU A 83 19.07 1.58 13.23
N TYR A 84 17.80 1.96 13.13
CA TYR A 84 17.13 2.84 14.08
C TYR A 84 16.58 2.03 15.26
N ALA A 85 15.87 0.95 14.96
CA ALA A 85 15.30 0.04 15.94
C ALA A 85 15.14 -1.36 15.33
N GLY A 86 15.35 -2.39 16.14
CA GLY A 86 15.16 -3.79 15.77
C GLY A 86 14.27 -4.55 16.75
N GLN A 87 14.18 -5.87 16.56
CA GLN A 87 13.36 -6.77 17.38
C GLN A 87 11.89 -6.35 17.43
N LEU A 88 11.38 -5.89 16.28
CA LEU A 88 9.97 -5.59 16.10
C LEU A 88 9.22 -6.85 15.64
N GLN A 89 7.93 -6.75 15.44
CA GLN A 89 7.09 -7.81 14.89
C GLN A 89 6.31 -7.23 13.72
N SER A 90 6.91 -7.35 12.53
CA SER A 90 6.37 -6.83 11.27
C SER A 90 6.01 -5.34 11.39
N PRO A 91 7.00 -4.44 11.58
CA PRO A 91 6.74 -3.00 11.58
C PRO A 91 6.25 -2.55 10.20
N ARG A 92 5.08 -1.91 10.15
CA ARG A 92 4.39 -1.59 8.89
C ARG A 92 4.42 -0.09 8.57
N TRP A 93 3.84 0.70 9.45
CA TRP A 93 3.67 2.15 9.27
C TRP A 93 4.25 2.90 10.45
N MET A 94 4.73 4.12 10.20
CA MET A 94 5.36 4.97 11.21
C MET A 94 4.72 6.35 11.18
N TYR A 95 4.50 6.92 12.36
CA TYR A 95 4.02 8.28 12.54
C TYR A 95 4.95 9.03 13.49
N VAL A 96 5.41 10.21 13.07
CA VAL A 96 6.21 11.10 13.90
C VAL A 96 5.27 12.09 14.59
N ALA A 97 5.16 11.99 15.90
CA ALA A 97 4.33 12.88 16.69
C ALA A 97 4.94 14.29 16.77
N PRO A 98 4.15 15.34 17.10
CA PRO A 98 4.65 16.72 17.15
C PRO A 98 5.85 16.95 18.08
N ASN A 99 6.01 16.12 19.11
CA ASN A 99 7.15 16.16 20.03
C ASN A 99 8.37 15.33 19.57
N GLY A 100 8.33 14.75 18.37
CA GLY A 100 9.41 13.95 17.80
C GLY A 100 9.34 12.44 18.10
N ASP A 101 8.38 11.98 18.90
CA ASP A 101 8.22 10.54 19.14
C ASP A 101 7.87 9.80 17.85
N VAL A 102 8.47 8.63 17.68
CA VAL A 102 8.18 7.74 16.55
C VAL A 102 7.25 6.63 17.02
N LEU A 103 6.02 6.65 16.53
CA LEU A 103 5.02 5.60 16.75
C LEU A 103 5.07 4.62 15.59
N VAL A 104 5.07 3.32 15.89
CA VAL A 104 5.26 2.24 14.90
C VAL A 104 4.13 1.22 15.04
N ALA A 105 3.36 1.02 13.97
CA ALA A 105 2.37 -0.05 13.90
C ALA A 105 3.07 -1.38 13.65
N GLU A 106 2.89 -2.32 14.59
CA GLU A 106 3.35 -3.68 14.46
C GLU A 106 2.14 -4.58 14.16
N SER A 107 2.05 -5.01 12.90
CA SER A 107 0.91 -5.77 12.41
C SER A 107 1.30 -6.69 11.26
N SER A 108 0.66 -7.84 11.18
CA SER A 108 0.98 -8.90 10.21
C SER A 108 -0.25 -9.35 9.47
N THR A 109 -0.06 -9.84 8.24
CA THR A 109 -1.09 -10.59 7.54
C THR A 109 -1.27 -11.94 8.23
N VAL A 110 -2.47 -12.18 8.78
CA VAL A 110 -2.83 -13.44 9.44
C VAL A 110 -3.76 -14.24 8.53
N PRO A 111 -3.47 -15.52 8.24
CA PRO A 111 -4.30 -16.32 7.34
C PRO A 111 -5.67 -16.68 7.95
N LYS A 112 -6.72 -16.60 7.11
CA LYS A 112 -8.09 -16.93 7.50
C LYS A 112 -8.43 -18.42 7.30
N SER A 113 -7.91 -19.05 6.24
CA SER A 113 -8.21 -20.45 5.91
C SER A 113 -7.36 -21.44 6.71
N THR A 114 -7.92 -22.58 7.08
CA THR A 114 -7.24 -23.64 7.86
C THR A 114 -5.91 -24.08 7.23
N PRO A 115 -5.82 -24.35 5.91
CA PRO A 115 -4.54 -24.74 5.30
C PRO A 115 -3.47 -23.65 5.44
N MET A 116 -3.83 -22.38 5.23
CA MET A 116 -2.87 -21.28 5.34
C MET A 116 -2.48 -20.99 6.79
N LYS A 117 -3.36 -21.26 7.77
CA LYS A 117 -3.01 -21.23 9.20
C LYS A 117 -1.93 -22.26 9.54
N VAL A 118 -1.99 -23.45 8.94
CA VAL A 118 -0.93 -24.47 9.11
C VAL A 118 0.38 -23.98 8.49
N VAL A 119 0.35 -23.43 7.27
CA VAL A 119 1.53 -22.84 6.62
C VAL A 119 2.19 -21.78 7.51
N ALA A 120 1.40 -20.87 8.07
CA ALA A 120 1.91 -19.82 8.94
C ALA A 120 2.42 -20.35 10.29
N LYS A 121 1.70 -21.29 10.93
CA LYS A 121 2.11 -21.89 12.21
C LYS A 121 3.42 -22.67 12.10
N LEU A 122 3.67 -23.30 10.95
CA LEU A 122 4.88 -24.05 10.66
C LEU A 122 6.00 -23.20 10.01
N ASN A 123 5.79 -21.87 9.88
CA ASN A 123 6.73 -20.95 9.22
C ASN A 123 7.17 -21.40 7.81
N LEU A 124 6.25 -21.99 7.05
CA LEU A 124 6.54 -22.51 5.70
C LEU A 124 6.50 -21.44 4.61
N ASP A 125 5.95 -20.26 4.91
CA ASP A 125 6.07 -19.09 4.03
C ASP A 125 7.45 -18.45 4.17
N LYS A 126 8.39 -18.90 3.34
CA LYS A 126 9.76 -18.35 3.29
C LYS A 126 9.80 -16.86 2.95
N SER A 127 8.76 -16.28 2.35
CA SER A 127 8.70 -14.85 2.05
C SER A 127 8.37 -13.98 3.27
N ARG A 128 8.03 -14.60 4.41
CA ARG A 128 7.55 -13.94 5.63
C ARG A 128 6.41 -12.95 5.39
N SER A 129 5.60 -13.16 4.34
CA SER A 129 4.42 -12.34 4.05
C SER A 129 3.24 -12.67 4.99
N LEU A 130 3.24 -13.87 5.56
CA LEU A 130 2.21 -14.36 6.48
C LEU A 130 2.82 -14.71 7.83
N ARG A 131 2.10 -14.39 8.91
CA ARG A 131 2.44 -14.83 10.28
C ARG A 131 1.23 -15.51 10.93
N SER A 132 1.49 -16.39 11.88
CA SER A 132 0.42 -17.08 12.62
C SER A 132 -0.42 -16.12 13.44
N GLU A 133 0.20 -15.04 13.91
CA GLU A 133 -0.40 -14.02 14.76
C GLU A 133 0.09 -12.64 14.34
N SER A 134 -0.66 -11.60 14.72
CA SER A 134 -0.29 -10.21 14.54
C SER A 134 -0.04 -9.59 15.91
N ALA A 135 1.04 -8.80 16.02
CA ALA A 135 1.43 -8.11 17.25
C ALA A 135 0.33 -7.18 17.78
N ASN A 136 -0.46 -6.58 16.87
CA ASN A 136 -1.66 -5.83 17.20
C ASN A 136 -1.42 -4.71 18.24
N ARG A 137 -0.31 -3.99 18.03
CA ARG A 137 0.14 -2.91 18.91
C ARG A 137 0.78 -1.76 18.13
N ILE A 138 0.89 -0.65 18.83
CA ILE A 138 1.70 0.51 18.44
C ILE A 138 2.81 0.63 19.47
N THR A 139 4.05 0.65 19.01
CA THR A 139 5.25 0.86 19.83
C THR A 139 5.72 2.29 19.67
N LEU A 140 6.05 2.95 20.78
CA LEU A 140 6.66 4.28 20.80
C LEU A 140 8.16 4.16 20.97
N PHE A 141 8.88 4.98 20.20
CA PHE A 141 10.31 5.24 20.31
C PHE A 141 10.56 6.72 20.57
N ARG A 142 11.42 7.05 21.54
CA ARG A 142 11.84 8.42 21.81
C ARG A 142 13.36 8.49 21.92
N ASP A 143 13.94 9.39 21.15
CA ASP A 143 15.35 9.79 21.23
C ASP A 143 15.44 11.03 22.12
N THR A 144 16.01 10.87 23.31
CA THR A 144 16.06 11.91 24.35
C THR A 144 17.30 12.78 24.27
N ASN A 145 18.36 12.29 23.63
CA ASN A 145 19.63 12.98 23.47
C ASN A 145 19.86 13.52 22.04
N GLN A 146 18.94 13.22 21.12
CA GLN A 146 18.95 13.60 19.71
C GLN A 146 20.17 13.08 18.93
N ASP A 147 20.67 11.90 19.30
CA ASP A 147 21.81 11.26 18.61
C ASP A 147 21.39 10.44 17.38
N GLY A 148 20.09 10.35 17.10
CA GLY A 148 19.50 9.59 16.00
C GLY A 148 19.16 8.14 16.37
N ARG A 149 19.25 7.76 17.65
CA ARG A 149 18.87 6.45 18.18
C ARG A 149 17.87 6.62 19.32
N PRO A 150 16.83 5.77 19.40
CA PRO A 150 15.86 5.89 20.47
C PRO A 150 16.38 5.32 21.80
N ASP A 151 16.31 6.13 22.85
CA ASP A 151 16.62 5.73 24.24
C ASP A 151 15.44 5.02 24.92
N VAL A 152 14.22 5.41 24.56
CA VAL A 152 12.98 4.88 25.16
C VAL A 152 12.25 4.04 24.13
N ARG A 153 11.82 2.85 24.55
CA ARG A 153 10.90 1.97 23.83
C ARG A 153 9.78 1.53 24.77
N THR A 154 8.52 1.73 24.36
CA THR A 154 7.36 1.27 25.14
C THR A 154 6.21 0.86 24.24
N THR A 155 5.37 -0.06 24.72
CA THR A 155 4.07 -0.33 24.10
C THR A 155 3.15 0.85 24.36
N PHE A 156 2.93 1.67 23.34
CA PHE A 156 2.10 2.86 23.39
C PHE A 156 0.62 2.51 23.50
N LEU A 157 0.18 1.53 22.70
CA LEU A 157 -1.19 1.04 22.66
C LEU A 157 -1.19 -0.42 22.17
N ALA A 158 -2.02 -1.27 22.76
CA ALA A 158 -2.14 -2.70 22.41
C ALA A 158 -3.61 -3.12 22.34
N GLY A 159 -3.87 -4.38 21.95
CA GLY A 159 -5.23 -4.90 21.82
C GLY A 159 -5.95 -4.37 20.57
N LEU A 160 -5.19 -4.00 19.54
CA LEU A 160 -5.70 -3.48 18.28
C LEU A 160 -6.04 -4.60 17.30
N ASN A 161 -6.66 -4.27 16.16
CA ASN A 161 -6.98 -5.25 15.12
C ASN A 161 -6.23 -4.93 13.82
N GLN A 162 -5.05 -5.52 13.65
CA GLN A 162 -4.13 -5.28 12.54
C GLN A 162 -4.00 -3.77 12.21
N PRO A 163 -3.51 -2.95 13.17
CA PRO A 163 -3.43 -1.52 13.00
C PRO A 163 -2.44 -1.15 11.89
N PHE A 164 -2.68 -0.05 11.19
CA PHE A 164 -1.75 0.47 10.18
C PHE A 164 -1.55 1.98 10.32
N GLY A 165 -2.46 2.79 9.76
CA GLY A 165 -2.39 4.24 9.86
C GLY A 165 -2.71 4.75 11.25
N MET A 166 -2.04 5.83 11.65
CA MET A 166 -2.29 6.52 12.90
C MET A 166 -1.94 8.00 12.77
N LEU A 167 -2.55 8.84 13.60
CA LEU A 167 -2.19 10.26 13.70
C LEU A 167 -2.61 10.86 15.04
N VAL A 168 -1.98 11.97 15.40
CA VAL A 168 -2.42 12.85 16.50
C VAL A 168 -3.18 14.03 15.88
N LEU A 169 -4.36 14.33 16.40
CA LEU A 169 -5.14 15.50 15.98
C LEU A 169 -5.88 16.08 17.19
N GLY A 170 -5.51 17.31 17.56
CA GLY A 170 -5.97 17.93 18.80
C GLY A 170 -5.63 17.07 20.03
N ASN A 171 -6.61 16.82 20.88
CA ASN A 171 -6.48 16.02 22.10
C ASN A 171 -6.79 14.53 21.87
N TYR A 172 -6.70 14.05 20.64
CA TYR A 172 -7.01 12.66 20.28
C TYR A 172 -5.88 12.01 19.49
N PHE A 173 -5.67 10.73 19.78
CA PHE A 173 -4.87 9.82 18.98
C PHE A 173 -5.80 8.91 18.19
N TYR A 174 -5.56 8.80 16.89
CA TYR A 174 -6.38 8.03 15.96
C TYR A 174 -5.61 6.82 15.48
N VAL A 175 -6.30 5.69 15.36
CA VAL A 175 -5.75 4.44 14.82
C VAL A 175 -6.73 3.86 13.83
N ALA A 176 -6.25 3.50 12.65
CA ALA A 176 -7.01 2.73 11.69
C ALA A 176 -6.68 1.24 11.83
N ASN A 177 -7.64 0.51 12.40
CA ASN A 177 -7.70 -0.93 12.37
C ASN A 177 -8.28 -1.40 11.03
N THR A 178 -8.12 -2.70 10.74
CA THR A 178 -8.68 -3.29 9.51
C THR A 178 -10.20 -3.12 9.38
N ASP A 179 -10.90 -3.12 10.52
CA ASP A 179 -12.37 -3.08 10.65
C ASP A 179 -12.94 -1.72 11.07
N GLY A 180 -12.09 -0.72 11.32
CA GLY A 180 -12.59 0.60 11.72
C GLY A 180 -11.52 1.61 12.08
N VAL A 181 -11.96 2.85 12.26
CA VAL A 181 -11.14 3.93 12.84
C VAL A 181 -11.54 4.12 14.29
N LEU A 182 -10.55 4.09 15.17
CA LEU A 182 -10.69 4.36 16.59
C LEU A 182 -10.04 5.70 16.91
N ARG A 183 -10.58 6.40 17.91
CA ARG A 183 -9.93 7.53 18.56
C ARG A 183 -9.80 7.29 20.06
N PHE A 184 -8.74 7.82 20.64
CA PHE A 184 -8.41 7.70 22.06
C PHE A 184 -8.07 9.08 22.61
N PRO A 185 -8.46 9.42 23.85
CA PRO A 185 -7.95 10.61 24.53
C PRO A 185 -6.41 10.60 24.54
N TYR A 186 -5.81 11.72 24.16
CA TYR A 186 -4.36 11.88 24.05
C TYR A 186 -3.92 13.20 24.67
N ALA A 187 -2.89 13.11 25.51
CA ALA A 187 -2.15 14.27 26.02
C ALA A 187 -0.81 14.35 25.31
N ALA A 188 -0.39 15.56 24.94
CA ALA A 188 0.90 15.77 24.28
C ALA A 188 2.05 15.18 25.12
N GLY A 189 2.91 14.40 24.47
CA GLY A 189 4.06 13.77 25.12
C GLY A 189 3.76 12.50 25.90
N ALA A 190 2.49 12.06 25.94
CA ALA A 190 2.12 10.78 26.54
C ALA A 190 2.95 9.64 25.93
N THR A 191 3.46 8.77 26.80
CA THR A 191 4.22 7.58 26.38
C THR A 191 3.35 6.31 26.32
N LYS A 192 2.07 6.43 26.69
CA LYS A 192 1.07 5.36 26.64
C LYS A 192 -0.33 5.96 26.54
N ILE A 193 -1.22 5.30 25.82
CA ILE A 193 -2.66 5.57 25.84
C ILE A 193 -3.30 4.82 27.01
N THR A 194 -3.98 5.56 27.89
CA THR A 194 -4.68 5.02 29.06
C THR A 194 -6.20 5.21 28.99
N GLY A 195 -6.69 6.14 28.16
CA GLY A 195 -8.10 6.37 27.94
C GLY A 195 -8.74 5.27 27.08
N GLU A 196 -10.05 5.05 27.27
CA GLU A 196 -10.82 4.10 26.47
C GLU A 196 -10.92 4.56 25.00
N GLY A 197 -10.85 3.58 24.09
CA GLY A 197 -10.98 3.83 22.66
C GLY A 197 -12.45 3.88 22.23
N GLN A 198 -12.78 4.88 21.43
CA GLN A 198 -14.07 4.97 20.76
C GLN A 198 -13.89 4.62 19.27
N GLN A 199 -14.62 3.62 18.78
CA GLN A 199 -14.75 3.40 17.34
C GLN A 199 -15.66 4.47 16.75
N ILE A 200 -15.12 5.28 15.84
CA ILE A 200 -15.83 6.39 15.19
C ILE A 200 -16.25 6.08 13.76
N LEU A 201 -15.68 5.04 13.15
CA LEU A 201 -16.01 4.62 11.79
C LEU A 201 -15.87 3.10 11.69
N SER A 202 -16.89 2.41 11.15
CA SER A 202 -16.74 1.01 10.72
C SER A 202 -16.21 0.94 9.30
N LEU A 203 -15.32 -0.01 9.02
CA LEU A 203 -14.71 -0.21 7.71
C LEU A 203 -14.91 -1.66 7.25
N PRO A 204 -14.98 -1.91 5.94
CA PRO A 204 -15.12 -3.26 5.44
C PRO A 204 -13.84 -4.07 5.74
N ALA A 205 -13.99 -5.21 6.43
CA ALA A 205 -12.88 -6.08 6.87
C ALA A 205 -12.83 -7.44 6.16
N SER A 206 -13.88 -7.80 5.41
CA SER A 206 -14.03 -9.05 4.66
C SER A 206 -13.50 -8.97 3.22
N GLY A 207 -13.23 -10.11 2.57
CA GLY A 207 -12.67 -10.17 1.21
C GLY A 207 -11.27 -10.78 1.16
N TYR A 208 -10.67 -10.80 -0.03
CA TYR A 208 -9.29 -11.22 -0.30
C TYR A 208 -8.35 -10.53 0.69
N ASN A 209 -7.78 -11.33 1.58
CA ASN A 209 -7.17 -10.89 2.84
C ASN A 209 -5.81 -10.19 2.67
N ASN A 210 -5.55 -9.57 1.53
CA ASN A 210 -4.28 -8.92 1.23
C ASN A 210 -4.35 -7.39 1.31
N HIS A 211 -5.54 -6.78 1.24
CA HIS A 211 -5.72 -5.33 1.42
C HIS A 211 -6.44 -5.00 2.74
N TRP A 212 -5.88 -5.48 3.84
CA TRP A 212 -6.40 -5.19 5.19
C TRP A 212 -5.94 -3.84 5.73
N THR A 213 -4.85 -3.28 5.21
CA THR A 213 -4.28 -2.00 5.68
C THR A 213 -5.27 -0.85 5.49
N ARG A 214 -5.38 0.00 6.51
CA ARG A 214 -6.14 1.26 6.49
C ARG A 214 -5.21 2.38 6.92
N ASN A 215 -5.01 3.39 6.08
CA ASN A 215 -4.13 4.50 6.43
C ASN A 215 -4.94 5.77 6.75
N LEU A 216 -4.35 6.66 7.53
CA LEU A 216 -4.95 7.93 7.96
C LEU A 216 -4.07 9.10 7.56
N LEU A 217 -4.70 10.19 7.13
CA LEU A 217 -4.04 11.47 6.93
C LEU A 217 -4.97 12.60 7.37
N ALA A 218 -4.52 13.47 8.26
CA ALA A 218 -5.29 14.65 8.64
C ALA A 218 -5.29 15.65 7.47
N GLY A 219 -6.40 16.34 7.25
CA GLY A 219 -6.45 17.51 6.38
C GLY A 219 -5.50 18.61 6.87
N PRO A 220 -5.03 19.51 5.99
CA PRO A 220 -4.07 20.56 6.37
C PRO A 220 -4.53 21.48 7.51
N ASP A 221 -5.86 21.66 7.65
CA ASP A 221 -6.51 22.46 8.70
C ASP A 221 -7.00 21.61 9.89
N GLY A 222 -6.81 20.30 9.83
CA GLY A 222 -7.31 19.36 10.84
C GLY A 222 -8.83 19.17 10.87
N SER A 223 -9.59 19.77 9.94
CA SER A 223 -11.06 19.69 9.93
C SER A 223 -11.60 18.38 9.37
N LYS A 224 -10.75 17.61 8.67
CA LYS A 224 -11.07 16.33 8.04
C LYS A 224 -9.99 15.29 8.30
N ILE A 225 -10.36 14.02 8.22
CA ILE A 225 -9.44 12.88 8.16
C ILE A 225 -9.73 12.12 6.87
N TYR A 226 -8.67 11.79 6.13
CA TYR A 226 -8.70 10.96 4.95
C TYR A 226 -8.33 9.53 5.33
N VAL A 227 -9.12 8.56 4.88
CA VAL A 227 -8.99 7.14 5.24
C VAL A 227 -8.81 6.33 3.97
N SER A 228 -7.68 5.63 3.83
CA SER A 228 -7.48 4.75 2.68
C SER A 228 -8.09 3.36 2.91
N VAL A 229 -8.77 2.85 1.88
CA VAL A 229 -9.40 1.53 1.92
C VAL A 229 -9.16 0.81 0.59
N GLY A 230 -8.37 -0.27 0.63
CA GLY A 230 -8.13 -1.11 -0.54
C GLY A 230 -9.32 -2.00 -0.93
N SER A 231 -9.27 -2.52 -2.15
CA SER A 231 -10.22 -3.47 -2.73
C SER A 231 -10.32 -4.77 -1.93
N GLY A 232 -11.46 -5.44 -2.02
CA GLY A 232 -11.76 -6.73 -1.40
C GLY A 232 -11.36 -7.90 -2.27
N SER A 233 -10.78 -7.66 -3.44
CA SER A 233 -10.42 -8.64 -4.44
C SER A 233 -9.38 -8.08 -5.42
N ASN A 234 -8.93 -8.88 -6.39
CA ASN A 234 -7.94 -8.41 -7.35
C ASN A 234 -8.59 -7.51 -8.41
N VAL A 235 -9.76 -7.92 -8.91
CA VAL A 235 -10.49 -7.27 -10.01
C VAL A 235 -12.01 -7.42 -9.88
N GLN A 236 -12.54 -7.36 -8.65
CA GLN A 236 -13.98 -7.48 -8.35
C GLN A 236 -14.55 -8.88 -8.62
N GLU A 237 -13.76 -9.94 -8.44
CA GLU A 237 -14.20 -11.32 -8.73
C GLU A 237 -15.34 -11.81 -7.83
N ASN A 238 -15.50 -11.18 -6.66
CA ASN A 238 -16.54 -11.51 -5.70
C ASN A 238 -17.78 -10.62 -5.83
N GLY A 239 -17.92 -9.85 -6.90
CA GLY A 239 -19.09 -8.98 -7.13
C GLY A 239 -18.99 -7.58 -6.50
N PRO A 240 -19.73 -6.59 -7.06
CA PRO A 240 -19.74 -5.18 -6.61
C PRO A 240 -20.12 -4.98 -5.15
N GLU A 241 -21.00 -5.82 -4.61
CA GLU A 241 -21.48 -5.77 -3.24
C GLU A 241 -20.34 -5.99 -2.22
N ASN A 242 -19.30 -6.72 -2.61
CA ASN A 242 -18.10 -6.94 -1.79
C ASN A 242 -17.08 -5.79 -1.88
N GLU A 243 -17.33 -4.80 -2.75
CA GLU A 243 -16.45 -3.65 -3.01
C GLU A 243 -17.03 -2.31 -2.56
N VAL A 244 -18.14 -2.33 -1.82
CA VAL A 244 -18.75 -1.13 -1.24
C VAL A 244 -17.76 -0.48 -0.26
N ARG A 245 -17.51 0.83 -0.45
CA ARG A 245 -16.54 1.63 0.32
C ARG A 245 -15.10 1.08 0.24
N ARG A 246 -14.77 0.31 -0.81
CA ARG A 246 -13.43 -0.21 -1.09
C ARG A 246 -12.84 0.39 -2.36
N ALA A 247 -11.51 0.23 -2.51
CA ALA A 247 -10.73 0.85 -3.57
C ALA A 247 -10.90 2.38 -3.62
N ASN A 248 -10.95 2.98 -2.44
CA ASN A 248 -11.28 4.39 -2.24
C ASN A 248 -10.31 5.06 -1.27
N ILE A 249 -10.30 6.39 -1.35
CA ILE A 249 -9.99 7.25 -0.21
C ILE A 249 -11.31 7.83 0.28
N LEU A 250 -11.64 7.61 1.54
CA LEU A 250 -12.79 8.20 2.23
C LEU A 250 -12.37 9.50 2.91
N GLN A 251 -13.32 10.41 3.15
CA GLN A 251 -13.14 11.59 3.98
C GLN A 251 -14.19 11.58 5.10
N ILE A 252 -13.78 11.86 6.34
CA ILE A 252 -14.64 11.97 7.51
C ILE A 252 -14.31 13.24 8.32
N ASN A 253 -15.22 13.66 9.18
CA ASN A 253 -14.92 14.59 10.28
C ASN A 253 -14.10 13.85 11.37
N PRO A 254 -13.38 14.58 12.26
CA PRO A 254 -12.60 13.98 13.34
C PRO A 254 -13.41 13.17 14.36
N ASP A 255 -14.74 13.27 14.37
CA ASP A 255 -15.65 12.45 15.18
C ASP A 255 -16.24 11.25 14.44
N GLY A 256 -15.88 11.04 13.17
CA GLY A 256 -16.38 9.98 12.30
C GLY A 256 -17.61 10.36 11.47
N SER A 257 -18.24 11.49 11.76
CA SER A 257 -19.41 11.95 11.01
C SER A 257 -19.03 12.47 9.61
N GLY A 258 -20.02 12.70 8.75
CA GLY A 258 -19.81 13.33 7.45
C GLY A 258 -19.00 12.50 6.46
N GLU A 259 -19.05 11.16 6.58
CA GLU A 259 -18.38 10.26 5.66
C GLU A 259 -18.80 10.50 4.21
N LYS A 260 -17.81 10.60 3.31
CA LYS A 260 -18.00 10.48 1.87
C LYS A 260 -16.85 9.74 1.21
N ILE A 261 -17.10 9.20 0.02
CA ILE A 261 -16.04 8.76 -0.90
C ILE A 261 -15.40 10.02 -1.49
N TYR A 262 -14.14 10.29 -1.12
CA TYR A 262 -13.38 11.41 -1.66
C TYR A 262 -12.86 11.10 -3.06
N ALA A 263 -12.32 9.89 -3.27
CA ALA A 263 -11.87 9.41 -4.56
C ALA A 263 -12.06 7.89 -4.66
N ALA A 264 -12.29 7.39 -5.88
CA ALA A 264 -12.63 5.99 -6.15
C ALA A 264 -11.81 5.36 -7.27
N GLY A 265 -11.84 4.03 -7.37
CA GLY A 265 -11.12 3.28 -8.39
C GLY A 265 -9.60 3.24 -8.18
N LEU A 266 -9.16 3.45 -6.93
CA LEU A 266 -7.79 3.30 -6.49
C LEU A 266 -7.67 1.91 -5.85
N ARG A 267 -7.17 0.89 -6.56
CA ARG A 267 -7.22 -0.51 -6.09
C ARG A 267 -6.75 -0.68 -4.64
N ASN A 268 -5.59 -0.12 -4.29
CA ASN A 268 -5.07 -0.15 -2.92
C ASN A 268 -4.18 1.07 -2.64
N PRO A 269 -4.76 2.22 -2.22
CA PRO A 269 -4.07 3.49 -2.03
C PRO A 269 -3.40 3.55 -0.64
N VAL A 270 -2.28 2.85 -0.46
CA VAL A 270 -1.72 2.60 0.88
C VAL A 270 -1.08 3.85 1.48
N GLY A 271 -0.08 4.42 0.81
CA GLY A 271 0.60 5.63 1.25
C GLY A 271 -0.19 6.87 0.85
N MET A 272 -0.33 7.84 1.75
CA MET A 272 -0.97 9.14 1.48
C MET A 272 -0.11 10.28 2.02
N GLY A 273 -0.07 11.41 1.32
CA GLY A 273 0.66 12.60 1.77
C GLY A 273 0.26 13.87 1.03
N TRP A 274 0.45 15.02 1.66
CA TRP A 274 0.25 16.33 1.04
C TRP A 274 1.55 16.79 0.37
N ALA A 275 1.48 17.16 -0.91
CA ALA A 275 2.66 17.70 -1.59
C ALA A 275 3.09 19.04 -0.96
N PRO A 276 4.36 19.21 -0.55
CA PRO A 276 4.84 20.41 0.14
C PRO A 276 4.53 21.69 -0.63
N GLY A 277 4.13 22.74 0.11
CA GLY A 277 3.75 24.03 -0.49
C GLY A 277 2.39 24.03 -1.19
N THR A 278 1.62 22.95 -1.11
CA THR A 278 0.28 22.83 -1.72
C THR A 278 -0.72 22.19 -0.77
N THR A 279 -1.99 22.15 -1.18
CA THR A 279 -3.06 21.36 -0.56
C THR A 279 -3.43 20.14 -1.41
N THR A 280 -2.52 19.67 -2.27
CA THR A 280 -2.78 18.53 -3.16
C THR A 280 -2.48 17.23 -2.44
N LEU A 281 -3.50 16.38 -2.31
CA LEU A 281 -3.34 15.02 -1.80
C LEU A 281 -2.66 14.15 -2.86
N TRP A 282 -1.72 13.31 -2.45
CA TRP A 282 -1.09 12.29 -3.29
C TRP A 282 -1.19 10.92 -2.64
N THR A 283 -1.22 9.88 -3.46
CA THR A 283 -1.22 8.49 -2.97
C THR A 283 -0.41 7.56 -3.86
N ALA A 284 0.22 6.56 -3.22
CA ALA A 284 0.84 5.42 -3.89
C ALA A 284 -0.14 4.24 -3.92
N VAL A 285 -0.35 3.65 -5.09
CA VAL A 285 -1.36 2.61 -5.33
C VAL A 285 -0.73 1.33 -5.84
N ASN A 286 -1.11 0.20 -5.25
CA ASN A 286 -0.77 -1.13 -5.77
C ASN A 286 -1.81 -1.56 -6.80
N GLU A 287 -1.36 -1.87 -8.01
CA GLU A 287 -2.21 -2.24 -9.12
C GLU A 287 -2.52 -3.74 -9.19
N ARG A 288 -3.43 -4.11 -10.11
CA ARG A 288 -3.95 -5.45 -10.27
C ARG A 288 -2.92 -6.45 -10.76
N ASP A 289 -3.13 -7.67 -10.32
CA ASP A 289 -2.35 -8.84 -10.63
C ASP A 289 -2.88 -9.54 -11.89
N GLU A 290 -2.07 -10.43 -12.47
CA GLU A 290 -2.45 -11.47 -13.43
C GLU A 290 -2.62 -11.06 -14.90
N LEU A 291 -2.20 -9.85 -15.28
CA LEU A 291 -2.13 -9.42 -16.69
C LEU A 291 -0.77 -9.65 -17.36
N GLY A 292 0.21 -10.21 -16.64
CA GLY A 292 1.56 -10.51 -17.12
C GLY A 292 2.65 -9.82 -16.31
N ASP A 293 3.92 -10.05 -16.66
CA ASP A 293 5.08 -9.58 -15.88
C ASP A 293 5.26 -8.06 -15.88
N ASN A 294 4.79 -7.39 -16.93
CA ASN A 294 5.07 -5.97 -17.18
C ASN A 294 3.79 -5.12 -17.24
N LEU A 295 2.67 -5.65 -16.72
CA LEU A 295 1.38 -4.97 -16.65
C LEU A 295 0.64 -5.44 -15.37
N VAL A 296 0.06 -4.56 -14.55
CA VAL A 296 -0.07 -3.10 -14.67
C VAL A 296 0.96 -2.41 -13.75
N PRO A 297 1.56 -1.26 -14.14
CA PRO A 297 2.39 -0.49 -13.23
C PRO A 297 1.62 -0.01 -12.01
N ASP A 298 2.19 -0.21 -10.82
CA ASP A 298 1.86 0.59 -9.64
C ASP A 298 2.11 2.07 -9.96
N TYR A 299 1.50 2.98 -9.21
CA TYR A 299 1.63 4.40 -9.50
C TYR A 299 1.56 5.31 -8.28
N LEU A 300 2.12 6.51 -8.44
CA LEU A 300 1.92 7.67 -7.58
C LEU A 300 1.07 8.69 -8.35
N THR A 301 0.00 9.18 -7.74
CA THR A 301 -0.95 10.10 -8.41
C THR A 301 -1.49 11.17 -7.47
N SER A 302 -1.84 12.34 -8.02
CA SER A 302 -2.59 13.35 -7.30
C SER A 302 -4.05 12.93 -7.16
N VAL A 303 -4.64 13.13 -5.99
CA VAL A 303 -5.99 12.70 -5.66
C VAL A 303 -6.95 13.89 -5.72
N ARG A 304 -7.85 13.84 -6.69
CA ARG A 304 -8.95 14.79 -6.89
C ARG A 304 -10.23 14.30 -6.22
N GLU A 305 -10.94 15.21 -5.56
CA GLU A 305 -12.29 14.96 -5.07
C GLU A 305 -13.22 14.53 -6.23
N GLY A 306 -13.97 13.45 -6.03
CA GLY A 306 -14.83 12.84 -7.05
C GLY A 306 -14.08 12.12 -8.18
N GLY A 307 -12.75 12.05 -8.12
CA GLY A 307 -11.93 11.42 -9.16
C GLY A 307 -12.09 9.89 -9.20
N PHE A 308 -12.00 9.33 -10.42
CA PHE A 308 -12.01 7.89 -10.66
C PHE A 308 -10.71 7.43 -11.34
N TYR A 309 -10.01 6.47 -10.75
CA TYR A 309 -8.66 6.04 -11.17
C TYR A 309 -8.65 4.65 -11.81
N GLY A 310 -9.82 4.19 -12.26
CA GLY A 310 -9.96 3.08 -13.21
C GLY A 310 -10.38 1.77 -12.59
N TRP A 311 -9.87 1.39 -11.42
CA TRP A 311 -10.19 0.09 -10.84
C TRP A 311 -11.70 -0.05 -10.59
N PRO A 312 -12.34 -1.18 -10.93
CA PRO A 312 -11.79 -2.38 -11.55
C PRO A 312 -11.91 -2.42 -13.09
N TYR A 313 -12.56 -1.43 -13.70
CA TYR A 313 -12.95 -1.46 -15.12
C TYR A 313 -11.82 -1.07 -16.09
N ALA A 314 -10.87 -0.24 -15.64
CA ALA A 314 -9.78 0.25 -16.46
C ALA A 314 -8.46 0.35 -15.69
N TYR A 315 -7.34 0.37 -16.40
CA TYR A 315 -6.01 0.50 -15.82
C TYR A 315 -5.21 1.62 -16.50
N PHE A 316 -4.48 2.39 -15.69
CA PHE A 316 -3.53 3.40 -16.15
C PHE A 316 -4.09 4.33 -17.25
N GLY A 317 -5.28 4.90 -17.01
CA GLY A 317 -6.05 5.63 -18.02
C GLY A 317 -7.24 4.82 -18.55
N GLN A 318 -7.74 5.18 -19.73
CA GLN A 318 -8.97 4.61 -20.32
C GLN A 318 -8.77 3.20 -20.92
N ASN A 319 -7.77 2.44 -20.46
CA ASN A 319 -7.53 1.08 -20.94
C ASN A 319 -8.48 0.12 -20.23
N ALA A 320 -9.52 -0.34 -20.93
CA ALA A 320 -10.45 -1.32 -20.38
C ALA A 320 -9.72 -2.59 -19.92
N ASP A 321 -10.04 -3.06 -18.72
CA ASP A 321 -9.55 -4.36 -18.24
C ASP A 321 -10.27 -5.47 -19.03
N PRO A 322 -9.56 -6.38 -19.70
CA PRO A 322 -10.18 -7.42 -20.51
C PRO A 322 -11.07 -8.37 -19.70
N ARG A 323 -10.87 -8.48 -18.38
CA ARG A 323 -11.70 -9.30 -17.48
C ARG A 323 -13.03 -8.64 -17.12
N ARG A 324 -13.20 -7.36 -17.47
CA ARG A 324 -14.40 -6.55 -17.23
C ARG A 324 -14.90 -5.91 -18.54
N LYS A 325 -14.60 -6.55 -19.68
CA LYS A 325 -14.87 -6.01 -21.03
C LYS A 325 -16.36 -5.70 -21.20
N GLY A 326 -16.66 -4.48 -21.63
CA GLY A 326 -18.04 -4.00 -21.85
C GLY A 326 -18.75 -3.52 -20.60
N GLU A 327 -18.20 -3.76 -19.41
CA GLU A 327 -18.78 -3.24 -18.17
C GLU A 327 -18.41 -1.76 -17.97
N ARG A 328 -19.39 -0.95 -17.55
CA ARG A 328 -19.21 0.46 -17.17
C ARG A 328 -18.32 1.27 -18.13
N PRO A 329 -18.64 1.31 -19.44
CA PRO A 329 -17.87 2.11 -20.41
C PRO A 329 -17.81 3.60 -20.02
N ASP A 330 -18.83 4.09 -19.28
CA ASP A 330 -18.86 5.43 -18.70
C ASP A 330 -17.72 5.67 -17.69
N LEU A 331 -17.35 4.66 -16.89
CA LEU A 331 -16.25 4.76 -15.93
C LEU A 331 -14.89 4.55 -16.60
N VAL A 332 -14.80 3.67 -17.60
CA VAL A 332 -13.60 3.53 -18.41
C VAL A 332 -13.23 4.88 -19.03
N GLN A 333 -14.19 5.57 -19.66
CA GLN A 333 -13.97 6.89 -20.27
C GLN A 333 -13.60 7.98 -19.24
N LYS A 334 -14.13 7.92 -18.02
CA LYS A 334 -13.82 8.88 -16.94
C LYS A 334 -12.49 8.62 -16.23
N THR A 335 -11.81 7.52 -16.54
CA THR A 335 -10.60 7.12 -15.81
C THR A 335 -9.47 8.12 -16.00
N LEU A 336 -8.97 8.64 -14.89
CA LEU A 336 -7.81 9.51 -14.85
C LEU A 336 -6.53 8.71 -15.08
N VAL A 337 -5.57 9.30 -15.81
CA VAL A 337 -4.24 8.73 -16.01
C VAL A 337 -3.36 9.13 -14.81
N PRO A 338 -2.77 8.16 -14.08
CA PRO A 338 -1.82 8.46 -13.02
C PRO A 338 -0.57 9.21 -13.53
N GLU A 339 -0.04 10.15 -12.74
CA GLU A 339 1.08 10.99 -13.15
C GLU A 339 2.43 10.27 -13.18
N VAL A 340 2.66 9.32 -12.27
CA VAL A 340 3.97 8.68 -12.09
C VAL A 340 3.84 7.16 -12.09
N PRO A 341 4.33 6.46 -13.13
CA PRO A 341 4.46 5.01 -13.10
C PRO A 341 5.59 4.60 -12.15
N LEU A 342 5.30 3.70 -11.22
CA LEU A 342 6.27 3.17 -10.26
C LEU A 342 6.80 1.77 -10.65
N GLY A 343 6.27 1.20 -11.73
CA GLY A 343 6.65 -0.10 -12.27
C GLY A 343 5.65 -1.21 -11.89
N ALA A 344 5.62 -2.27 -12.70
CA ALA A 344 4.69 -3.39 -12.48
C ALA A 344 5.11 -4.22 -11.26
N HIS A 345 4.12 -4.58 -10.44
CA HIS A 345 4.25 -5.49 -9.30
C HIS A 345 5.22 -5.02 -8.19
N THR A 346 5.57 -3.74 -8.12
CA THR A 346 6.55 -3.25 -7.14
C THR A 346 6.06 -3.30 -5.69
N ALA A 347 4.75 -3.39 -5.50
CA ALA A 347 4.06 -3.26 -4.21
C ALA A 347 4.47 -1.95 -3.52
N SER A 348 4.16 -0.82 -4.16
CA SER A 348 4.45 0.53 -3.67
C SER A 348 3.54 0.93 -2.49
N LEU A 349 4.03 0.78 -1.25
CA LEU A 349 3.23 0.94 -0.03
C LEU A 349 3.49 2.27 0.70
N GLY A 350 4.76 2.68 0.80
CA GLY A 350 5.17 3.87 1.54
C GLY A 350 5.02 5.15 0.73
N LEU A 351 4.73 6.28 1.40
CA LEU A 351 4.81 7.62 0.81
C LEU A 351 5.19 8.63 1.89
N ALA A 352 6.28 9.35 1.68
CA ALA A 352 6.65 10.53 2.46
C ALA A 352 7.21 11.61 1.54
N PHE A 353 6.69 12.82 1.64
CA PHE A 353 7.33 13.98 1.03
C PHE A 353 8.48 14.48 1.91
N TYR A 354 9.56 14.93 1.28
CA TYR A 354 10.72 15.45 1.99
C TYR A 354 10.64 16.97 2.13
N ASP A 355 10.05 17.43 3.22
CA ASP A 355 9.87 18.84 3.57
C ASP A 355 11.02 19.42 4.43
N LYS A 356 12.12 18.66 4.57
CA LYS A 356 13.29 19.03 5.38
C LYS A 356 14.43 19.56 4.50
N THR A 357 15.50 20.03 5.12
CA THR A 357 16.63 20.66 4.44
C THR A 357 17.96 19.91 4.58
N ALA A 358 18.01 18.86 5.41
CA ALA A 358 19.23 18.12 5.68
C ALA A 358 19.76 17.37 4.45
N PHE A 359 18.88 16.77 3.64
CA PHE A 359 19.28 16.10 2.40
C PHE A 359 19.66 17.12 1.31
N PRO A 360 20.51 16.72 0.34
CA PRO A 360 20.85 17.55 -0.81
C PRO A 360 19.63 18.15 -1.50
N ALA A 361 19.79 19.34 -2.07
CA ALA A 361 18.69 20.14 -2.64
C ALA A 361 17.79 19.35 -3.62
N LYS A 362 18.36 18.41 -4.38
CA LYS A 362 17.60 17.58 -5.33
C LYS A 362 16.50 16.73 -4.69
N TYR A 363 16.61 16.42 -3.39
CA TYR A 363 15.62 15.61 -2.67
C TYR A 363 14.48 16.46 -2.06
N ARG A 364 14.67 17.78 -1.97
CA ARG A 364 13.72 18.67 -1.30
C ARG A 364 12.40 18.75 -2.07
N ASN A 365 11.32 18.67 -1.32
CA ASN A 365 9.92 18.64 -1.79
C ASN A 365 9.52 17.44 -2.66
N GLY A 366 10.45 16.52 -2.97
CA GLY A 366 10.14 15.29 -3.68
C GLY A 366 9.55 14.22 -2.75
N ALA A 367 9.17 13.09 -3.35
CA ALA A 367 8.50 12.00 -2.66
C ALA A 367 9.39 10.75 -2.56
N PHE A 368 9.51 10.18 -1.38
CA PHE A 368 10.08 8.85 -1.17
C PHE A 368 8.97 7.80 -1.11
N ILE A 369 9.16 6.70 -1.83
CA ILE A 369 8.19 5.60 -1.94
C ILE A 369 8.85 4.29 -1.55
N GLY A 370 8.31 3.62 -0.52
CA GLY A 370 8.74 2.27 -0.13
C GLY A 370 8.08 1.20 -1.03
N GLN A 371 8.90 0.42 -1.73
CA GLN A 371 8.46 -0.65 -2.63
C GLN A 371 8.75 -2.03 -2.03
N HIS A 372 7.71 -2.70 -1.54
CA HIS A 372 7.79 -3.94 -0.77
C HIS A 372 8.29 -5.14 -1.57
N GLY A 373 8.11 -5.08 -2.89
CA GLY A 373 8.65 -6.04 -3.82
C GLY A 373 7.64 -7.08 -4.30
N SER A 374 7.85 -7.52 -5.54
CA SER A 374 6.92 -8.37 -6.28
C SER A 374 6.79 -9.79 -5.73
N TRP A 375 5.60 -10.35 -5.92
CA TRP A 375 5.34 -11.78 -5.83
C TRP A 375 4.78 -12.36 -7.15
N ASN A 376 4.18 -11.52 -8.00
CA ASN A 376 3.47 -11.93 -9.22
C ASN A 376 4.23 -11.51 -10.50
N ARG A 377 5.53 -11.81 -10.52
CA ARG A 377 6.41 -11.47 -11.65
C ARG A 377 7.54 -12.48 -11.74
N SER A 378 7.96 -12.84 -12.95
CA SER A 378 9.08 -13.77 -13.17
C SER A 378 10.40 -13.25 -12.59
N ALA A 379 10.80 -12.03 -12.95
CA ALA A 379 11.92 -11.31 -12.36
C ALA A 379 11.45 -10.37 -11.25
N PHE A 380 12.21 -10.26 -10.16
CA PHE A 380 11.82 -9.43 -9.03
C PHE A 380 11.79 -7.94 -9.42
N SER A 381 10.81 -7.20 -8.90
CA SER A 381 10.69 -5.74 -9.02
C SER A 381 10.36 -5.15 -7.66
N GLY A 382 10.72 -3.88 -7.42
CA GLY A 382 10.63 -3.26 -6.10
C GLY A 382 11.83 -3.62 -5.21
N TYR A 383 11.58 -4.00 -3.95
CA TYR A 383 12.61 -4.28 -2.93
C TYR A 383 13.58 -3.09 -2.73
N LYS A 384 13.01 -1.89 -2.66
CA LYS A 384 13.78 -0.64 -2.56
C LYS A 384 12.93 0.52 -2.07
N VAL A 385 13.57 1.65 -1.79
CA VAL A 385 12.92 2.96 -1.75
C VAL A 385 13.32 3.73 -3.00
N VAL A 386 12.33 4.28 -3.71
CA VAL A 386 12.57 5.22 -4.82
C VAL A 386 12.29 6.65 -4.39
N PHE A 387 12.92 7.60 -5.06
CA PHE A 387 12.70 9.03 -4.94
C PHE A 387 12.05 9.56 -6.24
N VAL A 388 10.97 10.33 -6.12
CA VAL A 388 10.35 11.03 -7.25
C VAL A 388 10.64 12.52 -7.10
N PRO A 389 11.36 13.15 -8.05
CA PRO A 389 11.63 14.58 -7.99
C PRO A 389 10.35 15.38 -8.21
N PHE A 390 10.20 16.47 -7.45
CA PHE A 390 9.09 17.41 -7.60
C PHE A 390 9.61 18.84 -7.81
N ALA A 391 8.90 19.59 -8.63
CA ALA A 391 9.05 21.04 -8.78
C ALA A 391 7.66 21.67 -8.80
N ASN A 392 7.47 22.76 -8.06
CA ASN A 392 6.19 23.50 -8.02
C ASN A 392 4.97 22.61 -7.69
N GLY A 393 5.13 21.68 -6.75
CA GLY A 393 4.06 20.77 -6.31
C GLY A 393 3.70 19.66 -7.29
N LYS A 394 4.50 19.45 -8.35
CA LYS A 394 4.28 18.42 -9.38
C LYS A 394 5.53 17.58 -9.61
N PRO A 395 5.39 16.29 -10.02
CA PRO A 395 6.51 15.49 -10.48
C PRO A 395 7.28 16.21 -11.59
N SER A 396 8.61 16.19 -11.52
CA SER A 396 9.50 16.84 -12.47
C SER A 396 10.44 15.88 -13.19
N GLY A 397 10.23 14.57 -13.04
CA GLY A 397 11.03 13.53 -13.67
C GLY A 397 10.65 12.12 -13.20
N PRO A 398 11.31 11.08 -13.75
CA PRO A 398 11.04 9.69 -13.41
C PRO A 398 11.48 9.35 -11.99
N PRO A 399 10.94 8.26 -11.39
CA PRO A 399 11.47 7.74 -10.13
C PRO A 399 12.94 7.32 -10.24
N GLU A 400 13.74 7.68 -9.23
CA GLU A 400 15.15 7.32 -9.07
C GLU A 400 15.32 6.33 -7.91
N ASP A 401 16.21 5.35 -8.04
CA ASP A 401 16.57 4.48 -6.92
C ASP A 401 17.23 5.31 -5.79
N PHE A 402 16.73 5.16 -4.56
CA PHE A 402 17.30 5.82 -3.37
C PHE A 402 17.92 4.81 -2.41
N LEU A 403 17.12 3.89 -1.84
CA LEU A 403 17.61 2.89 -0.89
C LEU A 403 17.44 1.50 -1.47
N THR A 404 18.54 0.83 -1.80
CA THR A 404 18.57 -0.47 -2.50
C THR A 404 19.28 -1.55 -1.66
N GLY A 405 19.58 -2.71 -2.24
CA GLY A 405 20.34 -3.77 -1.56
C GLY A 405 19.50 -4.65 -0.62
N PHE A 406 18.17 -4.58 -0.69
CA PHE A 406 17.28 -5.46 0.06
C PHE A 406 17.25 -6.90 -0.49
N LEU A 407 17.54 -7.09 -1.77
CA LEU A 407 17.83 -8.41 -2.34
C LEU A 407 19.29 -8.79 -2.09
N ALA A 408 19.57 -10.08 -1.94
CA ALA A 408 20.92 -10.60 -1.71
C ALA A 408 21.86 -10.45 -2.94
N GLY A 409 21.36 -9.91 -4.04
CA GLY A 409 22.11 -9.50 -5.23
C GLY A 409 21.28 -9.72 -6.50
N GLY A 410 21.21 -8.71 -7.38
CA GLY A 410 20.51 -8.81 -8.67
C GLY A 410 19.13 -9.48 -8.58
N ASP A 411 18.94 -10.53 -9.37
CA ASP A 411 17.71 -11.34 -9.44
C ASP A 411 17.67 -12.49 -8.41
N SER A 412 18.45 -12.42 -7.33
CA SER A 412 18.48 -13.45 -6.29
C SER A 412 17.09 -13.70 -5.71
N LYS A 413 16.77 -14.98 -5.50
CA LYS A 413 15.58 -15.40 -4.78
C LYS A 413 15.65 -15.08 -3.29
N ASP A 414 16.82 -14.77 -2.77
CA ASP A 414 17.00 -14.44 -1.36
C ASP A 414 16.94 -12.93 -1.14
N ALA A 415 16.15 -12.53 -0.15
CA ALA A 415 15.98 -11.15 0.29
C ALA A 415 16.43 -11.00 1.75
N TYR A 416 17.10 -9.90 2.07
CA TYR A 416 17.44 -9.55 3.44
C TYR A 416 16.30 -8.86 4.17
N GLY A 417 15.49 -8.07 3.44
CA GLY A 417 14.37 -7.30 3.98
C GLY A 417 13.41 -6.84 2.89
N ARG A 418 12.33 -6.15 3.30
CA ARG A 418 11.29 -5.64 2.39
C ARG A 418 10.76 -4.30 2.90
N PRO A 419 11.01 -3.18 2.20
CA PRO A 419 10.62 -1.87 2.70
C PRO A 419 9.11 -1.63 2.61
N VAL A 420 8.52 -0.97 3.61
CA VAL A 420 7.08 -0.67 3.71
C VAL A 420 6.85 0.84 3.85
N GLY A 421 6.54 1.32 5.06
CA GLY A 421 6.34 2.73 5.36
C GLY A 421 7.65 3.50 5.39
N VAL A 422 7.60 4.75 4.95
CA VAL A 422 8.70 5.70 5.03
C VAL A 422 8.20 6.97 5.72
N THR A 423 9.05 7.65 6.49
CA THR A 423 8.71 8.92 7.13
C THR A 423 9.97 9.75 7.41
N THR A 424 9.83 11.05 7.59
CA THR A 424 10.96 11.97 7.88
C THR A 424 10.97 12.35 9.36
N LEU A 425 12.15 12.32 9.97
CA LEU A 425 12.36 12.79 11.33
C LEU A 425 12.58 14.31 11.36
N PRO A 426 12.42 14.96 12.54
CA PRO A 426 12.67 16.40 12.69
C PRO A 426 14.10 16.82 12.31
N ASP A 427 15.09 15.95 12.53
CA ASP A 427 16.48 16.17 12.17
C ASP A 427 16.75 16.08 10.64
N GLY A 428 15.73 15.76 9.85
CA GLY A 428 15.83 15.61 8.40
C GLY A 428 16.30 14.25 7.91
N SER A 429 16.48 13.27 8.79
CA SER A 429 16.72 11.87 8.40
C SER A 429 15.43 11.18 7.95
N LEU A 430 15.56 10.13 7.14
CA LEU A 430 14.46 9.30 6.66
C LEU A 430 14.44 7.96 7.40
N LEU A 431 13.28 7.55 7.91
CA LEU A 431 13.05 6.20 8.42
C LEU A 431 12.39 5.32 7.36
N VAL A 432 12.77 4.04 7.33
CA VAL A 432 12.21 3.02 6.44
C VAL A 432 11.89 1.77 7.25
N ALA A 433 10.62 1.39 7.31
CA ALA A 433 10.19 0.16 7.96
C ALA A 433 10.53 -1.05 7.08
N ASP A 434 11.11 -2.09 7.67
CA ASP A 434 11.48 -3.35 7.04
C ASP A 434 10.74 -4.50 7.76
N ASP A 435 9.53 -4.82 7.27
CA ASP A 435 8.62 -5.72 7.97
C ASP A 435 9.10 -7.18 7.98
N ALA A 436 9.78 -7.57 6.90
CA ALA A 436 10.33 -8.89 6.71
C ALA A 436 11.58 -9.13 7.57
N ALA A 437 12.33 -8.07 7.91
CA ALA A 437 13.49 -8.16 8.79
C ALA A 437 13.20 -7.77 10.25
N ASP A 438 11.99 -7.33 10.58
CA ASP A 438 11.60 -6.90 11.93
C ASP A 438 12.41 -5.68 12.46
N LYS A 439 12.67 -4.70 11.58
CA LYS A 439 13.50 -3.51 11.91
C LYS A 439 13.01 -2.23 11.24
N ILE A 440 13.61 -1.12 11.66
CA ILE A 440 13.52 0.19 11.03
C ILE A 440 14.94 0.65 10.70
N TRP A 441 15.14 1.08 9.45
CA TRP A 441 16.36 1.72 8.99
C TRP A 441 16.26 3.23 9.11
N ARG A 442 17.35 3.90 9.46
CA ARG A 442 17.52 5.35 9.38
C ARG A 442 18.54 5.69 8.30
N VAL A 443 18.18 6.62 7.42
CA VAL A 443 19.04 7.18 6.39
C VAL A 443 19.27 8.66 6.70
N SER A 444 20.52 9.06 6.90
CA SER A 444 20.90 10.46 7.12
C SER A 444 22.01 10.87 6.17
N THR A 445 22.29 12.16 6.04
CA THR A 445 23.52 12.60 5.40
C THR A 445 24.73 12.05 6.18
N ALA A 446 25.76 11.63 5.44
CA ALA A 446 27.04 11.27 6.06
C ALA A 446 27.66 12.53 6.67
N ARG A 447 28.24 12.39 7.87
CA ARG A 447 28.99 13.46 8.52
C ARG A 447 30.38 13.61 7.90
#